data_AF-A0A2M8Y1K6-F1
#
_entry.id   AF-A0A2M8Y1K6-F1
#
_cell.length_a   1.000
_cell.length_b   1.000
_cell.length_c   1.000
_cell.angle_alpha   90.00
_cell.angle_beta   90.00
_cell.angle_gamma   90.00
#
_symmetry.space_group_name_H-M   'P 1'
#
loop_
_entity.id
_entity.type
_entity.pdbx_description
1 polymer ?
#
loop_
_entity_poly.entity_id
_entity_poly.type
_entity_poly.pdbx_seq_one_letter_code
_entity_poly.pdbx_strand_id
1 'polypeptide(L)'
;MKKTIALTILLASLASCSNSDTYQDVSTPTTTTPGTGTTTTTISYTKNVKSIIDGNCVSCHSSGRSASFRPLTTYAEVKTAVESAGLLGRIQLQSGQQGLMPQGGRMSQVNIDLIVKWNTDGLKEN
;
A
#
# COMPACT_ATOMS: atom_id res chain seq x y z
N MET A 1 -18.10 -22.72 39.96
CA MET A 1 -17.91 -22.01 41.25
C MET A 1 -16.42 -21.90 41.54
N LYS A 2 -15.99 -20.81 42.18
CA LYS A 2 -14.62 -20.38 42.55
C LYS A 2 -13.91 -19.57 41.45
N LYS A 3 -13.39 -18.36 41.67
CA LYS A 3 -13.59 -17.24 42.61
C LYS A 3 -12.71 -16.13 41.99
N THR A 4 -13.22 -14.91 41.91
CA THR A 4 -12.55 -13.70 41.39
C THR A 4 -11.42 -13.20 42.30
N ILE A 5 -10.76 -12.08 41.91
CA ILE A 5 -9.87 -11.15 42.65
C ILE A 5 -8.41 -11.24 42.11
N ALA A 6 -7.69 -10.17 41.73
CA ALA A 6 -7.76 -8.76 42.11
C ALA A 6 -7.25 -7.79 41.01
N LEU A 7 -7.72 -6.56 41.17
CA LEU A 7 -7.43 -5.28 40.54
C LEU A 7 -6.04 -4.74 40.92
N THR A 8 -5.28 -4.18 39.97
CA THR A 8 -4.24 -3.17 40.26
C THR A 8 -4.28 -2.06 39.20
N ILE A 9 -4.86 -0.92 39.61
CA ILE A 9 -4.72 0.40 39.00
C ILE A 9 -3.55 1.09 39.70
N LEU A 10 -2.58 1.66 38.97
CA LEU A 10 -1.90 2.86 39.46
C LEU A 10 -1.31 3.73 38.33
N LEU A 11 -1.69 5.00 38.44
CA LEU A 11 -1.38 6.21 37.68
C LEU A 11 0.11 6.62 37.72
N ALA A 12 0.62 7.23 36.65
CA ALA A 12 1.58 8.33 36.75
C ALA A 12 1.68 9.12 35.43
N SER A 13 1.11 10.33 35.44
CA SER A 13 1.33 11.40 34.48
C SER A 13 2.60 12.18 34.85
N LEU A 14 3.46 12.50 33.88
CA LEU A 14 4.44 13.58 33.99
C LEU A 14 4.48 14.37 32.67
N ALA A 15 4.16 15.65 32.80
CA ALA A 15 4.36 16.68 31.79
C ALA A 15 5.77 17.28 31.92
N SER A 16 6.42 17.55 30.79
CA SER A 16 7.53 18.51 30.63
C SER A 16 7.82 18.64 29.13
N CYS A 17 8.25 19.75 28.56
CA CYS A 17 8.16 21.20 28.78
C CYS A 17 8.84 21.78 27.53
N SER A 18 8.29 22.84 26.95
CA SER A 18 8.84 23.55 25.79
C SER A 18 10.13 24.30 26.11
N ASN A 19 11.09 24.34 25.18
CA ASN A 19 12.15 25.36 25.01
C ASN A 19 12.43 25.46 23.49
N SER A 20 11.96 26.49 22.80
CA SER A 20 12.69 27.70 22.36
C SER A 20 13.96 27.41 21.56
N ASP A 21 13.98 27.82 20.28
CA ASP A 21 15.03 28.70 19.74
C ASP A 21 14.58 29.27 18.39
N THR A 22 14.56 30.60 18.33
CA THR A 22 14.45 31.39 17.11
C THR A 22 15.82 31.49 16.42
N TYR A 23 15.79 31.70 15.09
CA TYR A 23 16.83 32.22 14.17
C TYR A 23 17.26 31.30 12.99
N GLN A 24 16.55 31.51 11.88
CA GLN A 24 16.99 31.86 10.50
C GLN A 24 18.08 31.08 9.75
N ASP A 25 17.60 30.47 8.65
CA ASP A 25 18.08 30.46 7.25
C ASP A 25 19.51 30.03 6.88
N VAL A 26 19.60 28.86 6.23
CA VAL A 26 20.46 28.61 5.06
C VAL A 26 19.79 27.54 4.18
N SER A 27 19.83 27.78 2.87
CA SER A 27 19.01 27.19 1.82
C SER A 27 19.31 25.71 1.46
N THR A 28 18.23 24.96 1.17
CA THR A 28 18.11 23.72 0.33
C THR A 28 18.85 22.44 0.78
N PRO A 29 18.32 21.21 0.54
CA PRO A 29 17.17 20.81 -0.28
C PRO A 29 15.97 20.35 0.58
N THR A 30 14.76 20.50 0.04
CA THR A 30 13.50 20.16 0.72
C THR A 30 13.39 18.66 1.00
N THR A 31 13.85 18.24 2.18
CA THR A 31 13.38 17.04 2.87
C THR A 31 12.04 17.40 3.52
N THR A 32 10.93 17.20 2.81
CA THR A 32 9.60 17.37 3.41
C THR A 32 9.24 16.11 4.21
N THR A 33 9.22 16.23 5.53
CA THR A 33 8.38 15.42 6.44
C THR A 33 8.17 16.24 7.70
N PRO A 34 7.00 16.28 8.36
CA PRO A 34 5.61 16.24 7.89
C PRO A 34 4.85 17.50 8.38
N GLY A 35 4.27 18.27 7.45
CA GLY A 35 3.37 19.38 7.80
C GLY A 35 1.94 18.86 7.98
N THR A 36 1.25 19.31 9.04
CA THR A 36 -0.17 19.11 9.34
C THR A 36 -1.07 19.83 8.33
N GLY A 37 -0.99 19.40 7.08
CA GLY A 37 -1.96 19.61 6.04
C GLY A 37 -1.99 18.29 5.28
N THR A 38 -3.01 17.47 5.52
CA THR A 38 -3.18 16.19 4.84
C THR A 38 -3.44 16.45 3.36
N THR A 39 -2.40 16.70 2.58
CA THR A 39 -2.47 16.56 1.13
C THR A 39 -2.58 15.07 0.88
N THR A 40 -3.82 14.56 0.89
CA THR A 40 -4.13 13.20 0.46
C THR A 40 -3.71 13.09 -1.00
N THR A 41 -2.47 12.65 -1.23
CA THR A 41 -1.98 12.39 -2.58
C THR A 41 -2.85 11.25 -3.11
N THR A 42 -3.70 11.59 -4.07
CA THR A 42 -4.63 10.64 -4.67
C THR A 42 -3.84 9.67 -5.52
N ILE A 43 -3.97 8.37 -5.23
CA ILE A 43 -3.35 7.32 -6.04
C ILE A 43 -4.17 7.09 -7.30
N SER A 44 -3.51 7.01 -8.45
CA SER A 44 -4.15 6.67 -9.72
C SER A 44 -3.40 5.59 -10.49
N TYR A 45 -4.10 4.96 -11.44
CA TYR A 45 -3.53 3.88 -12.23
C TYR A 45 -2.31 4.36 -13.01
N THR A 46 -2.47 5.42 -13.80
CA THR A 46 -1.43 5.93 -14.70
C THR A 46 -0.19 6.39 -13.94
N LYS A 47 -0.35 7.02 -12.76
CA LYS A 47 0.77 7.59 -12.00
C LYS A 47 1.48 6.59 -11.09
N ASN A 48 0.75 5.62 -10.53
CA ASN A 48 1.28 4.82 -9.42
C ASN A 48 1.22 3.31 -9.66
N VAL A 49 0.16 2.81 -10.29
CA VAL A 49 -0.09 1.36 -10.36
C VAL A 49 0.42 0.74 -11.65
N LYS A 50 0.36 1.47 -12.78
CA LYS A 50 0.69 0.91 -14.10
C LYS A 50 2.11 0.33 -14.14
N SER A 51 3.11 1.07 -13.66
CA SER A 51 4.50 0.60 -13.65
C SER A 51 4.70 -0.65 -12.79
N ILE A 52 3.94 -0.79 -11.69
CA ILE A 52 3.95 -1.98 -10.85
C ILE A 52 3.37 -3.17 -11.61
N ILE A 53 2.22 -3.00 -12.26
CA ILE A 53 1.57 -4.07 -13.05
C ILE A 53 2.45 -4.49 -14.25
N ASP A 54 2.98 -3.52 -14.99
CA ASP A 54 3.85 -3.77 -16.14
C ASP A 54 5.09 -4.59 -15.73
N GLY A 55 5.74 -4.20 -14.62
CA GLY A 55 6.97 -4.83 -14.15
C GLY A 55 6.78 -6.20 -13.48
N ASN A 56 5.61 -6.48 -12.92
CA ASN A 56 5.41 -7.66 -12.06
C ASN A 56 4.37 -8.65 -12.61
N CYS A 57 3.52 -8.26 -13.55
CA CYS A 57 2.36 -9.07 -13.96
C CYS A 57 2.32 -9.37 -15.46
N VAL A 58 2.62 -8.37 -16.30
CA VAL A 58 2.35 -8.42 -17.75
C VAL A 58 3.13 -9.50 -18.49
N SER A 59 4.31 -9.90 -18.01
CA SER A 59 5.12 -10.95 -18.65
C SER A 59 4.38 -12.30 -18.79
N CYS A 60 3.46 -12.60 -17.87
CA CYS A 60 2.59 -13.78 -17.95
C CYS A 60 1.14 -13.41 -18.29
N HIS A 61 0.67 -12.24 -17.85
CA HIS A 61 -0.71 -11.77 -18.02
C HIS A 61 -0.88 -10.88 -19.25
N SER A 62 -0.44 -11.37 -20.41
CA SER A 62 -0.66 -10.71 -21.70
C SER A 62 -1.12 -11.72 -22.76
N SER A 63 -1.60 -11.20 -23.90
CA SER A 63 -1.96 -12.05 -25.04
C SER A 63 -0.80 -12.97 -25.44
N GLY A 64 -1.12 -14.24 -25.73
CA GLY A 64 -0.14 -15.27 -26.11
C GLY A 64 0.80 -15.76 -25.00
N ARG A 65 0.57 -15.40 -23.73
CA ARG A 65 1.36 -15.86 -22.58
C ARG A 65 0.61 -16.86 -21.71
N SER A 66 1.31 -17.43 -20.72
CA SER A 66 0.81 -18.51 -19.85
C SER A 66 -0.46 -18.16 -19.08
N ALA A 67 -0.70 -16.87 -18.80
CA ALA A 67 -1.89 -16.37 -18.13
C ALA A 67 -2.74 -15.45 -19.02
N SER A 68 -2.74 -15.67 -20.33
CA SER A 68 -3.49 -14.88 -21.32
C SER A 68 -5.02 -14.88 -21.10
N PHE A 69 -5.55 -15.87 -20.39
CA PHE A 69 -6.97 -15.92 -20.01
C PHE A 69 -7.38 -14.78 -19.05
N ARG A 70 -6.40 -14.09 -18.45
CA ARG A 70 -6.57 -12.94 -17.56
C ARG A 70 -5.51 -11.88 -17.88
N PRO A 71 -5.66 -11.15 -18.99
CA PRO A 71 -4.73 -10.08 -19.34
C PRO A 71 -4.78 -8.97 -18.29
N LEU A 72 -3.64 -8.30 -18.07
CA LEU A 72 -3.47 -7.18 -17.12
C LEU A 72 -2.72 -6.03 -17.80
N THR A 73 -3.02 -5.77 -19.06
CA THR A 73 -2.29 -4.83 -19.93
C THR A 73 -2.92 -3.44 -20.00
N THR A 74 -4.20 -3.33 -19.64
CA THR A 74 -4.96 -2.08 -19.66
C THR A 74 -5.51 -1.74 -18.28
N TYR A 75 -5.84 -0.46 -18.05
CA TYR A 75 -6.53 -0.01 -16.84
C TYR A 75 -7.81 -0.81 -16.57
N ALA A 76 -8.66 -1.00 -17.58
CA ALA A 76 -9.93 -1.70 -17.43
C ALA A 76 -9.75 -3.17 -17.01
N GLU A 77 -8.76 -3.86 -17.57
CA GLU A 77 -8.39 -5.22 -17.19
C GLU A 77 -7.91 -5.31 -15.74
N VAL A 78 -7.01 -4.41 -15.34
CA VAL A 78 -6.47 -4.37 -13.97
C VAL A 78 -7.55 -4.01 -12.96
N LYS A 79 -8.39 -3.03 -13.27
CA LYS A 79 -9.55 -2.65 -12.46
C LYS A 79 -10.49 -3.83 -12.25
N THR A 80 -10.88 -4.50 -13.34
CA THR A 80 -11.73 -5.71 -13.29
C THR A 80 -11.07 -6.80 -12.43
N ALA A 81 -9.75 -6.96 -12.55
CA ALA A 81 -9.00 -7.95 -11.78
C ALA A 81 -9.02 -7.69 -10.27
N VAL A 82 -8.95 -6.42 -9.87
CA VAL A 82 -9.11 -5.98 -8.49
C VAL A 82 -10.54 -6.21 -7.98
N GLU A 83 -11.55 -5.82 -8.75
CA GLU A 83 -12.95 -5.84 -8.31
C GLU A 83 -13.56 -7.24 -8.23
N SER A 84 -13.24 -8.10 -9.20
CA SER A 84 -14.02 -9.34 -9.42
C SER A 84 -13.18 -10.62 -9.48
N ALA A 85 -11.86 -10.48 -9.55
CA ALA A 85 -11.01 -11.54 -10.02
C ALA A 85 -9.92 -11.96 -9.01
N GLY A 86 -9.97 -11.37 -7.80
CA GLY A 86 -9.18 -11.77 -6.66
C GLY A 86 -7.73 -11.30 -6.68
N LEU A 87 -7.37 -10.31 -7.51
CA LEU A 87 -5.98 -9.81 -7.61
C LEU A 87 -5.41 -9.48 -6.23
N LEU A 88 -6.14 -8.70 -5.42
CA LEU A 88 -5.71 -8.30 -4.08
C LEU A 88 -5.45 -9.50 -3.16
N GLY A 89 -6.28 -10.55 -3.26
CA GLY A 89 -6.09 -11.76 -2.47
C GLY A 89 -4.81 -12.50 -2.82
N ARG A 90 -4.37 -12.46 -4.08
CA ARG A 90 -3.17 -13.18 -4.55
C ARG A 90 -1.88 -12.44 -4.23
N ILE A 91 -1.86 -11.11 -4.35
CA ILE A 91 -0.65 -10.30 -4.13
C ILE A 91 -0.34 -10.11 -2.64
N GLN A 92 -1.34 -10.23 -1.76
CA GLN A 92 -1.17 -10.08 -0.31
C GLN A 92 -0.73 -11.37 0.39
N LEU A 93 -0.71 -12.50 -0.31
CA LEU A 93 -0.16 -13.76 0.22
C LEU A 93 1.31 -13.57 0.62
N GLN A 94 1.71 -14.33 1.64
CA GLN A 94 3.08 -14.44 2.11
C GLN A 94 3.88 -15.40 1.22
N SER A 95 5.20 -15.24 1.21
CA SER A 95 6.10 -16.12 0.48
C SER A 95 5.88 -17.58 0.85
N GLY A 96 5.77 -18.46 -0.16
CA GLY A 96 5.53 -19.89 0.03
C GLY A 96 4.05 -20.29 0.16
N GLN A 97 3.11 -19.35 0.25
CA GLN A 97 1.69 -19.69 0.26
C GLN A 97 1.20 -20.08 -1.13
N GLN A 98 0.34 -21.10 -1.19
CA GLN A 98 -0.24 -21.57 -2.45
C GLN A 98 -1.04 -20.46 -3.13
N GLY A 99 -0.75 -20.24 -4.41
CA GLY A 99 -1.43 -19.24 -5.21
C GLY A 99 -0.85 -17.84 -5.13
N LEU A 100 0.25 -17.62 -4.39
CA LEU A 100 0.97 -16.35 -4.43
C LEU A 100 1.21 -15.88 -5.87
N MET A 101 0.96 -14.60 -6.12
CA MET A 101 1.32 -13.94 -7.37
C MET A 101 2.13 -12.67 -7.06
N PRO A 102 3.19 -12.36 -7.83
CA PRO A 102 3.74 -13.12 -8.95
C PRO A 102 4.34 -14.49 -8.56
N GLN A 103 4.39 -15.44 -9.51
CA GLN A 103 4.96 -16.77 -9.26
C GLN A 103 6.47 -16.74 -8.97
N GLY A 104 7.18 -15.74 -9.49
CA GLY A 104 8.61 -15.54 -9.24
C GLY A 104 8.93 -15.07 -7.81
N GLY A 105 7.91 -14.75 -7.01
CA GLY A 105 8.07 -14.30 -5.64
C GLY A 105 7.15 -13.12 -5.32
N ARG A 106 6.96 -12.90 -4.02
CA ARG A 106 6.16 -11.79 -3.52
C ARG A 106 6.82 -10.46 -3.86
N MET A 107 6.02 -9.47 -4.28
CA MET A 107 6.48 -8.10 -4.49
C MET A 107 6.86 -7.43 -3.16
N SER A 108 7.49 -6.25 -3.24
CA SER A 108 7.72 -5.40 -2.06
C SER A 108 6.39 -5.00 -1.41
N GLN A 109 6.40 -4.79 -0.09
CA GLN A 109 5.22 -4.33 0.64
C GLN A 109 4.70 -2.99 0.09
N VAL A 110 5.62 -2.06 -0.25
CA VAL A 110 5.28 -0.75 -0.83
C VAL A 110 4.45 -0.89 -2.11
N ASN A 111 4.81 -1.82 -3.00
CA ASN A 111 4.05 -2.03 -4.23
C ASN A 111 2.65 -2.60 -3.96
N ILE A 112 2.55 -3.52 -3.01
CA ILE A 112 1.27 -4.10 -2.58
C ILE A 112 0.38 -3.01 -1.98
N ASP A 113 0.93 -2.19 -1.09
CA ASP A 113 0.22 -1.10 -0.41
C ASP A 113 -0.29 -0.05 -1.39
N LEU A 114 0.47 0.28 -2.44
CA LEU A 114 0.02 1.20 -3.48
C LEU A 114 -1.19 0.66 -4.25
N ILE A 115 -1.23 -0.64 -4.57
CA ILE A 115 -2.36 -1.26 -5.25
C ILE A 115 -3.58 -1.34 -4.32
N VAL A 116 -3.37 -1.69 -3.04
CA VAL A 116 -4.44 -1.71 -2.03
C VAL A 116 -5.00 -0.31 -1.82
N LYS A 117 -4.14 0.71 -1.72
CA LYS A 117 -4.55 2.10 -1.57
C LYS A 117 -5.30 2.61 -2.80
N TRP A 118 -4.84 2.26 -4.00
CA TRP A 118 -5.55 2.58 -5.23
C TRP A 118 -6.98 2.00 -5.25
N ASN A 119 -7.14 0.77 -4.74
CA ASN A 119 -8.47 0.17 -4.55
C ASN A 119 -9.33 0.97 -3.58
N THR A 120 -8.80 1.37 -2.42
CA THR A 120 -9.55 2.17 -1.45
C THR A 120 -9.83 3.59 -1.92
N ASP A 121 -8.99 4.16 -2.79
CA ASP A 121 -9.13 5.51 -3.35
C ASP A 121 -10.11 5.56 -4.55
N GLY A 122 -10.76 4.44 -4.87
CA GLY A 122 -11.83 4.35 -5.88
C GLY A 122 -11.35 3.97 -7.28
N LEU A 123 -10.19 3.32 -7.40
CA LEU A 123 -9.67 2.76 -8.64
C LEU A 123 -9.58 3.77 -9.78
N LYS A 124 -9.16 5.01 -9.49
CA LYS A 124 -9.09 6.09 -10.49
C LYS A 124 -8.04 5.82 -11.55
N GLU A 125 -8.35 6.12 -12.80
CA GLU A 125 -7.38 5.98 -13.89
C GLU A 125 -6.26 7.04 -13.80
N ASN A 126 -6.60 8.30 -13.52
CA ASN A 126 -5.68 9.47 -13.58
C ASN A 126 -5.64 10.32 -12.31
#